data_AF-A0A2A4UR95-F1
#
_entry.id   AF-A0A2A4UR95-F1
#
_cell.length_a   1.000
_cell.length_b   1.000
_cell.length_c   1.000
_cell.angle_alpha   90.00
_cell.angle_beta   90.00
_cell.angle_gamma   90.00
#
_symmetry.space_group_name_H-M   'P 1'
#
loop_
_entity.id
_entity.type
_entity.pdbx_description
1 polymer ?
#
loop_
_entity_poly.entity_id
_entity_poly.type
_entity_poly.pdbx_seq_one_letter_code
_entity_poly.pdbx_strand_id
1 'polypeptide(L)'
;MDARFKGKARLFVLSAVVFISGLSGNVSAEIYKWSDSENKTIYSDRPPQMKVRMLSAERGKVPVNYMDWKSTPKVKFYDNSSLKRVFKSKKQTARVISKKRDPCVHYRKQIDGIQSQLRAGYTEPKGNKLRAKRRALSNRLYRECR
;
A
#
# COMPACT_ATOMS: atom_id res chain seq x y z
N MET A 1 53.20 -14.64 44.24
CA MET A 1 52.47 -13.54 43.56
C MET A 1 51.87 -14.08 42.24
N ASP A 2 51.06 -15.14 42.27
CA ASP A 2 49.69 -15.33 42.76
C ASP A 2 48.65 -15.13 41.66
N ALA A 3 48.35 -16.24 40.97
CA ALA A 3 47.34 -16.38 39.91
C ALA A 3 45.93 -15.88 40.32
N ARG A 4 45.66 -15.74 41.62
CA ARG A 4 44.43 -15.14 42.16
C ARG A 4 44.27 -13.66 41.80
N PHE A 5 45.35 -12.91 41.57
CA PHE A 5 45.28 -11.49 41.20
C PHE A 5 44.80 -11.29 39.75
N LYS A 6 45.24 -12.16 38.84
CA LYS A 6 44.84 -12.14 37.42
C LYS A 6 43.36 -12.48 37.21
N GLY A 7 42.80 -13.38 38.02
CA GLY A 7 41.37 -13.75 37.95
C GLY A 7 40.44 -12.60 38.35
N LYS A 8 40.77 -11.87 39.42
CA LYS A 8 40.01 -10.71 39.88
C LYS A 8 40.07 -9.57 38.85
N ALA A 9 41.24 -9.28 38.30
CA ALA A 9 41.40 -8.26 37.25
C ALA A 9 40.56 -8.57 35.99
N ARG A 10 40.51 -9.84 35.55
CA ARG A 10 39.66 -10.26 34.42
C ARG A 10 38.16 -10.12 34.71
N LEU A 11 37.74 -10.45 35.93
CA LEU A 11 36.34 -10.30 36.34
C LEU A 11 35.93 -8.81 36.43
N PHE A 12 36.82 -7.96 36.94
CA PHE A 12 36.59 -6.51 37.00
C PHE A 12 36.49 -5.90 35.59
N VAL A 13 37.39 -6.28 34.67
CA VAL A 13 37.36 -5.83 33.27
C VAL A 13 36.07 -6.28 32.58
N LEU A 14 35.65 -7.53 32.76
CA LEU A 14 34.39 -8.02 32.20
C LEU A 14 33.18 -7.28 32.78
N SER A 15 33.16 -7.01 34.09
CA SER A 15 32.09 -6.24 34.72
C SER A 15 32.04 -4.79 34.21
N ALA A 16 33.20 -4.16 33.98
CA ALA A 16 33.30 -2.80 33.46
C ALA A 16 32.82 -2.72 32.01
N VAL A 17 33.16 -3.70 31.17
CA VAL A 17 32.67 -3.77 29.78
C VAL A 17 31.15 -3.94 29.73
N VAL A 18 30.56 -4.78 30.58
CA VAL A 18 29.10 -4.94 30.68
C VAL A 18 28.42 -3.65 31.16
N PHE A 19 29.00 -2.95 32.13
CA PHE A 19 28.46 -1.68 32.63
C PHE A 19 28.51 -0.56 31.58
N ILE A 20 29.59 -0.46 30.80
CA ILE A 20 29.74 0.55 29.74
C ILE A 20 28.76 0.27 28.58
N SER A 21 28.47 -1.00 28.28
CA SER A 21 27.53 -1.40 27.23
C SER A 21 26.07 -1.03 27.54
N GLY A 22 25.72 -0.84 28.82
CA GLY A 22 24.37 -0.48 29.27
C GLY A 22 24.01 0.99 29.11
N LEU A 23 24.96 1.87 28.79
CA LEU A 23 24.75 3.32 28.65
C LEU A 23 24.38 3.74 27.21
N SER A 24 23.66 2.88 26.48
CA SER A 24 23.14 3.22 25.16
C SER A 24 22.00 4.22 25.28
N GLY A 25 22.32 5.52 25.14
CA GLY A 25 21.32 6.59 25.12
C GLY A 25 20.37 6.44 23.93
N ASN A 26 19.08 6.70 24.15
CA ASN A 26 18.10 6.74 23.07
C ASN A 26 18.39 7.95 22.17
N VAL A 27 18.94 7.73 20.98
CA VAL A 27 18.97 8.76 19.92
C VAL A 27 17.55 8.88 19.38
N SER A 28 16.82 9.88 19.85
CA SER A 28 15.51 10.25 19.29
C SER A 28 15.74 11.21 18.13
N ALA A 29 15.42 10.77 16.91
CA ALA A 29 15.38 11.66 15.76
C ALA A 29 14.03 12.38 15.75
N GLU A 30 14.03 13.66 16.10
CA GLU A 30 12.83 14.50 16.01
C GLU A 30 12.72 15.07 14.59
N ILE A 31 11.67 14.67 13.86
CA ILE A 31 11.36 15.19 12.52
C ILE A 31 10.28 16.26 12.66
N TYR A 32 10.57 17.47 12.19
CA TYR A 32 9.64 18.59 12.25
C TYR A 32 8.75 18.62 11.00
N LYS A 33 7.45 18.85 11.21
CA LYS A 33 6.44 18.95 10.16
C LYS A 33 5.60 20.21 10.36
N TRP A 34 5.51 21.04 9.33
CA TRP A 34 4.62 22.21 9.32
C TRP A 34 4.00 22.45 7.95
N SER A 35 2.99 23.31 7.90
CA SER A 35 2.35 23.78 6.67
C SER A 35 2.67 25.26 6.45
N ASP A 36 3.03 25.62 5.22
CA ASP A 36 3.18 27.02 4.81
C ASP A 36 1.80 27.68 4.53
N SER A 37 1.79 28.98 4.27
CA SER A 37 0.64 29.81 3.86
C SER A 37 -0.13 29.25 2.66
N GLU A 38 0.56 28.55 1.75
CA GLU A 38 -0.03 27.86 0.60
C GLU A 38 -0.54 26.44 0.93
N ASN A 39 -0.61 26.07 2.21
CA ASN A 39 -1.04 24.76 2.70
C ASN A 39 -0.15 23.58 2.22
N LYS A 40 1.09 23.88 1.80
CA LYS A 40 2.09 22.87 1.44
C LYS A 40 2.73 22.31 2.71
N THR A 41 2.72 20.98 2.84
CA THR A 41 3.37 20.29 3.95
C THR A 41 4.88 20.16 3.71
N ILE A 42 5.67 20.63 4.66
CA ILE A 42 7.14 20.60 4.63
C ILE A 42 7.63 19.69 5.77
N TYR A 43 8.64 18.87 5.49
CA TYR A 43 9.33 18.01 6.44
C TYR A 43 10.80 18.45 6.51
N SER A 44 11.34 18.59 7.72
CA SER A 44 12.71 19.06 7.94
C SER A 44 13.28 18.48 9.22
N ASP A 45 14.58 18.22 9.23
CA ASP A 45 15.33 17.83 10.43
C ASP A 45 15.61 19.03 11.35
N ARG A 46 15.39 20.26 10.84
CA ARG A 46 15.56 21.52 11.60
C ARG A 46 14.21 22.16 11.88
N PRO A 47 14.05 22.78 13.07
CA PRO A 47 12.84 23.52 13.39
C PRO A 47 12.66 24.69 12.42
N PRO A 48 11.41 25.09 12.15
CA PRO A 48 11.12 26.24 11.30
C PRO A 48 11.69 27.51 11.94
N GLN A 49 12.37 28.34 11.14
CA GLN A 49 12.96 29.60 11.61
C GLN A 49 11.91 30.70 11.88
N MET A 50 10.69 30.49 11.40
CA MET A 50 9.56 31.40 11.57
C MET A 50 8.59 30.86 12.63
N LYS A 51 7.83 31.77 13.27
CA LYS A 51 6.73 31.40 14.17
C LYS A 51 5.63 30.71 13.36
N VAL A 52 5.74 29.41 13.18
CA VAL A 52 4.65 28.59 12.64
C VAL A 52 3.61 28.39 13.72
N ARG A 53 2.33 28.48 13.35
CA ARG A 53 1.24 28.04 14.22
C ARG A 53 1.36 26.53 14.34
N MET A 54 1.94 26.05 15.45
CA MET A 54 1.89 24.63 15.77
C MET A 54 0.42 24.26 15.92
N LEU A 55 -0.13 23.65 14.87
CA LEU A 55 -1.39 22.95 14.97
C LEU A 55 -1.08 21.77 15.88
N SER A 56 -1.24 21.97 17.19
CA SER A 56 -1.43 20.85 18.11
C SER A 56 -2.58 20.08 17.49
N ALA A 57 -2.26 18.94 16.89
CA ALA A 57 -3.26 18.01 16.39
C ALA A 57 -3.95 17.47 17.64
N GLU A 58 -4.82 18.27 18.23
CA GLU A 58 -5.90 17.80 19.05
C GLU A 58 -6.51 16.70 18.20
N ARG A 59 -6.35 15.45 18.64
CA ARG A 59 -6.90 14.28 17.96
C ARG A 59 -8.41 14.46 18.05
N GLY A 60 -8.94 15.27 17.14
CA GLY A 60 -10.35 15.41 16.91
C GLY A 60 -10.83 13.99 16.76
N LYS A 61 -11.77 13.61 17.62
CA LYS A 61 -12.51 12.35 17.50
C LYS A 61 -13.29 12.47 16.21
N VAL A 62 -12.62 12.29 15.07
CA VAL A 62 -13.28 12.14 13.78
C VAL A 62 -14.24 10.97 14.02
N PRO A 63 -15.54 11.11 13.77
CA PRO A 63 -16.47 10.01 13.96
C PRO A 63 -16.03 8.90 13.02
N VAL A 64 -15.33 7.92 13.57
CA VAL A 64 -14.98 6.71 12.86
C VAL A 64 -16.32 5.99 12.73
N ASN A 65 -16.83 5.88 11.50
CA ASN A 65 -17.98 5.00 11.24
C ASN A 65 -17.52 3.57 11.50
N TYR A 66 -17.62 3.13 12.75
CA TYR A 66 -17.48 1.74 13.13
C TYR A 66 -18.68 0.99 12.54
N MET A 67 -18.51 0.47 11.33
CA MET A 67 -19.37 -0.61 10.84
C MET A 67 -19.15 -1.79 11.78
N ASP A 68 -20.15 -2.15 12.59
CA ASP A 68 -20.08 -3.33 13.44
C ASP A 68 -19.86 -4.55 12.55
N TRP A 69 -18.78 -5.29 12.78
CA TRP A 69 -18.48 -6.49 12.00
C TRP A 69 -19.59 -7.53 12.13
N LYS A 70 -20.37 -7.53 13.22
CA LYS A 70 -21.57 -8.38 13.39
C LYS A 70 -22.72 -7.98 12.46
N SER A 71 -22.75 -6.73 12.00
CA SER A 71 -23.73 -6.23 11.02
C SER A 71 -23.35 -6.54 9.58
N THR A 72 -22.18 -7.14 9.33
CA THR A 72 -21.80 -7.51 7.97
C THR A 72 -22.71 -8.63 7.46
N PRO A 73 -23.33 -8.48 6.27
CA PRO A 73 -24.15 -9.53 5.71
C PRO A 73 -23.28 -10.77 5.46
N LYS A 74 -23.77 -11.94 5.88
CA LYS A 74 -23.10 -13.22 5.62
C LYS A 74 -22.98 -13.41 4.11
N VAL A 75 -21.78 -13.21 3.58
CA VAL A 75 -21.48 -13.43 2.17
C VAL A 75 -21.62 -14.92 1.90
N LYS A 76 -22.66 -15.31 1.16
CA LYS A 76 -22.75 -16.66 0.60
C LYS A 76 -21.76 -16.72 -0.56
N PHE A 77 -20.63 -17.38 -0.36
CA PHE A 77 -19.74 -17.72 -1.46
C PHE A 77 -20.49 -18.70 -2.37
N TYR A 78 -20.77 -18.30 -3.61
CA TYR A 78 -21.37 -19.19 -4.59
C TYR A 78 -20.44 -20.37 -4.84
N ASP A 79 -20.98 -21.60 -4.78
CA ASP A 79 -20.23 -22.79 -5.15
C ASP A 79 -19.93 -22.74 -6.67
N ASN A 80 -18.65 -22.61 -7.00
CA ASN A 80 -18.12 -22.49 -8.35
C ASN A 80 -18.23 -23.82 -9.14
N SER A 81 -18.74 -24.90 -8.54
CA SER A 81 -18.98 -26.19 -9.20
C SER A 81 -19.91 -26.08 -10.42
N SER A 82 -20.90 -25.19 -10.35
CA SER A 82 -21.84 -24.90 -11.45
C SER A 82 -21.19 -24.08 -12.59
N LEU A 83 -20.26 -23.17 -12.27
CA LEU A 83 -19.55 -22.35 -13.25
C LEU A 83 -18.69 -23.21 -14.19
N LYS A 84 -18.01 -24.26 -13.66
CA LYS A 84 -17.23 -25.19 -14.49
C LYS A 84 -18.09 -25.89 -15.56
N ARG A 85 -19.37 -26.12 -15.30
CA ARG A 85 -20.29 -26.78 -16.25
C ARG A 85 -20.73 -25.84 -17.38
N VAL A 86 -20.94 -24.56 -17.07
CA VAL A 86 -21.30 -23.52 -18.06
C VAL A 86 -20.15 -23.23 -19.03
N PHE A 87 -18.90 -23.26 -18.56
CA PHE A 87 -17.73 -23.03 -19.43
C PHE A 87 -17.47 -24.15 -20.45
N LYS A 88 -17.85 -25.41 -20.15
CA LYS A 88 -17.74 -26.51 -21.12
C LYS A 88 -18.81 -26.42 -22.23
N SER A 89 -20.03 -26.02 -21.89
CA SER A 89 -21.13 -25.84 -22.87
C SER A 89 -20.90 -24.66 -23.82
N LYS A 90 -20.34 -23.53 -23.34
CA LYS A 90 -20.04 -22.37 -24.20
C LYS A 90 -18.93 -22.60 -25.24
N LYS A 91 -18.09 -23.62 -25.07
CA LYS A 91 -16.99 -23.89 -26.01
C LYS A 91 -17.49 -24.44 -27.35
N GLN A 92 -18.69 -25.03 -27.38
CA GLN A 92 -19.31 -25.55 -28.61
C GLN A 92 -20.18 -24.51 -29.34
N THR A 93 -20.76 -23.53 -28.64
CA THR A 93 -21.55 -22.44 -29.28
C THR A 93 -20.72 -21.24 -29.71
N ALA A 94 -19.47 -21.11 -29.26
CA ALA A 94 -18.56 -20.02 -29.64
C ALA A 94 -18.09 -20.05 -31.12
N ARG A 95 -18.35 -21.15 -31.86
CA ARG A 95 -17.92 -21.27 -33.27
C ARG A 95 -18.97 -20.85 -34.30
N VAL A 96 -20.21 -20.57 -33.90
CA VAL A 96 -21.31 -20.27 -34.84
C VAL A 96 -21.93 -18.88 -34.60
N ILE A 97 -21.29 -18.06 -33.78
CA ILE A 97 -21.67 -16.66 -33.59
C ILE A 97 -20.72 -15.80 -34.43
N SER A 98 -20.96 -15.80 -35.73
CA SER A 98 -20.55 -14.73 -36.64
C SER A 98 -21.22 -13.43 -36.19
N LYS A 99 -20.64 -12.68 -35.25
CA LYS A 99 -21.29 -11.45 -34.76
C LYS A 99 -20.29 -10.32 -34.61
N LYS A 100 -20.68 -9.18 -35.20
CA LYS A 100 -20.10 -7.84 -35.10
C LYS A 100 -19.24 -7.69 -33.84
N ARG A 101 -17.97 -7.28 -34.02
CA ARG A 101 -17.05 -7.00 -32.91
C ARG A 101 -17.69 -5.93 -32.03
N ASP A 102 -18.34 -6.36 -30.96
CA ASP A 102 -18.96 -5.47 -30.00
C ASP A 102 -17.84 -4.61 -29.38
N PRO A 103 -17.86 -3.27 -29.58
CA PRO A 103 -16.84 -2.37 -29.04
C PRO A 103 -16.66 -2.55 -27.54
N CYS A 104 -17.72 -2.94 -26.83
CA CYS A 104 -17.72 -3.18 -25.39
C CYS A 104 -16.85 -4.37 -24.99
N VAL A 105 -16.95 -5.47 -25.72
CA VAL A 105 -16.10 -6.66 -25.50
C VAL A 105 -14.64 -6.34 -25.80
N HIS A 106 -14.40 -5.53 -26.84
CA HIS A 106 -13.07 -5.10 -27.21
C HIS A 106 -12.42 -4.21 -26.12
N TYR A 107 -13.14 -3.22 -25.58
CA TYR A 107 -12.64 -2.38 -24.50
C TYR A 107 -12.31 -3.18 -23.24
N ARG A 108 -13.16 -4.14 -22.85
CA ARG A 108 -12.89 -5.04 -21.72
C ARG A 108 -11.57 -5.79 -21.92
N LYS A 109 -11.38 -6.39 -23.09
CA LYS A 109 -10.16 -7.13 -23.42
C LYS A 109 -8.90 -6.25 -23.37
N GLN A 110 -8.98 -5.02 -23.86
CA GLN A 110 -7.86 -4.08 -23.80
C GLN A 110 -7.53 -3.66 -22.36
N ILE A 111 -8.55 -3.41 -21.53
CA ILE A 111 -8.37 -3.08 -20.10
C ILE A 111 -7.66 -4.24 -19.38
N ASP A 112 -8.06 -5.48 -19.65
CA ASP A 112 -7.46 -6.66 -19.04
C ASP A 112 -5.99 -6.83 -19.43
N GLY A 113 -5.64 -6.57 -20.70
CA GLY A 113 -4.26 -6.57 -21.15
C GLY A 113 -3.41 -5.48 -20.52
N ILE A 114 -3.97 -4.30 -20.26
CA ILE A 114 -3.26 -3.25 -19.52
C ILE A 114 -3.07 -3.66 -18.06
N GLN A 115 -4.08 -4.27 -17.43
CA GLN A 115 -3.98 -4.75 -16.05
C GLN A 115 -2.92 -5.85 -15.89
N SER A 116 -2.79 -6.78 -16.84
CA SER A 116 -1.73 -7.79 -16.78
C SER A 116 -0.34 -7.16 -16.89
N GLN A 117 -0.15 -6.17 -17.77
CA GLN A 117 1.11 -5.42 -17.87
C GLN A 117 1.42 -4.64 -16.59
N LEU A 118 0.41 -4.08 -15.93
CA LEU A 118 0.60 -3.40 -14.65
C LEU A 118 1.02 -4.39 -13.55
N ARG A 119 0.46 -5.61 -13.53
CA ARG A 119 0.79 -6.65 -12.54
C ARG A 119 2.15 -7.30 -12.79
N ALA A 120 2.59 -7.38 -14.04
CA ALA A 120 3.89 -7.94 -14.41
C ALA A 120 5.09 -7.08 -13.95
N GLY A 121 4.83 -5.86 -13.46
CA GLY A 121 5.86 -4.88 -13.15
C GLY A 121 6.30 -4.08 -14.38
N TYR A 122 6.75 -2.85 -14.14
CA TYR A 122 7.20 -1.92 -15.16
C TYR A 122 8.07 -0.84 -14.53
N THR A 123 8.87 -0.17 -15.36
CA THR A 123 9.59 1.04 -14.99
C THR A 123 8.78 2.28 -15.39
N GLU A 124 8.85 3.35 -14.59
CA GLU A 124 8.27 4.63 -15.00
C GLU A 124 9.12 5.26 -16.13
N PRO A 125 8.51 5.97 -17.11
CA PRO A 125 7.15 6.53 -17.16
C PRO A 125 6.08 5.62 -17.80
N LYS A 126 6.41 4.36 -18.10
CA LYS A 126 5.50 3.43 -18.79
C LYS A 126 4.24 3.15 -17.96
N GLY A 127 4.38 3.06 -16.64
CA GLY A 127 3.28 2.87 -15.70
C GLY A 127 2.22 3.95 -15.79
N ASN A 128 2.65 5.21 -15.76
CA ASN A 128 1.75 6.35 -15.90
C ASN A 128 0.99 6.33 -17.22
N LYS A 129 1.65 5.97 -18.33
CA LYS A 129 1.00 5.81 -19.63
C LYS A 129 -0.04 4.68 -19.62
N LEU A 130 0.26 3.54 -18.99
CA LEU A 130 -0.67 2.42 -18.87
C LEU A 130 -1.91 2.78 -18.04
N ARG A 131 -1.72 3.43 -16.89
CA ARG A 131 -2.83 3.90 -16.05
C ARG A 131 -3.71 4.91 -16.79
N ALA A 132 -3.11 5.85 -17.53
CA ALA A 132 -3.85 6.81 -18.35
C ALA A 132 -4.68 6.11 -19.45
N LYS A 133 -4.09 5.19 -20.20
CA LYS A 133 -4.80 4.37 -21.21
C LYS A 133 -5.96 3.59 -20.60
N ARG A 134 -5.74 2.96 -19.43
CA ARG A 134 -6.79 2.22 -18.71
C ARG A 134 -7.97 3.11 -18.36
N ARG A 135 -7.74 4.32 -17.83
CA ARG A 135 -8.80 5.29 -17.50
C ARG A 135 -9.58 5.71 -18.75
N ALA A 136 -8.89 6.01 -19.85
CA ALA A 136 -9.53 6.38 -21.10
C ALA A 136 -10.46 5.28 -21.64
N LEU A 137 -10.00 4.02 -21.65
CA LEU A 137 -10.83 2.89 -22.08
C LEU A 137 -11.98 2.59 -21.12
N SER A 138 -11.75 2.71 -19.81
CA SER A 138 -12.81 2.54 -18.80
C SER A 138 -13.91 3.59 -18.97
N ASN A 139 -13.53 4.83 -19.28
CA ASN A 139 -14.47 5.91 -19.56
C ASN A 139 -15.27 5.65 -20.84
N ARG A 140 -14.64 5.17 -21.92
CA ARG A 140 -15.36 4.80 -23.15
C ARG A 140 -16.33 3.66 -22.89
N LEU A 141 -15.88 2.60 -22.21
CA LEU A 141 -16.72 1.49 -21.82
C LEU A 141 -17.93 1.95 -20.98
N TYR A 142 -17.73 2.88 -20.05
CA TYR A 142 -18.83 3.42 -19.26
C TYR A 142 -19.83 4.22 -20.11
N ARG A 143 -19.37 5.02 -21.08
CA ARG A 143 -20.24 5.86 -21.91
C ARG A 143 -21.01 5.08 -22.97
N GLU A 144 -20.37 4.07 -23.56
CA GLU A 144 -20.88 3.38 -24.74
C GLU A 144 -21.58 2.05 -24.41
N CYS A 145 -21.34 1.48 -23.23
CA CYS A 145 -21.72 0.10 -22.91
C CYS A 145 -22.49 -0.07 -21.59
N ARG A 146 -22.89 1.03 -20.95
CA ARG A 146 -23.70 1.05 -19.74
C ARG A 146 -25.03 1.72 -20.04
#